data_AF-A0A1T4S7T8-F1
#
_entry.id   AF-A0A1T4S7T8-F1
#
_cell.length_a   1.000
_cell.length_b   1.000
_cell.length_c   1.000
_cell.angle_alpha   90.00
_cell.angle_beta   90.00
_cell.angle_gamma   90.00
#
_symmetry.space_group_name_H-M   'P 1'
#
loop_
_entity.id
_entity.type
_entity.pdbx_description
1 polymer ?
#
loop_
_entity_poly.entity_id
_entity_poly.type
_entity_poly.pdbx_seq_one_letter_code
_entity_poly.pdbx_strand_id
1 'polypeptide(L)'
;MKKVLISFLFVVFLLPATLVWAWEDHIILGRTYDGEVDTTHTIPGYSLEQMLKFLYYEASNVEEILAIDGVPISKTPWKKYGGKINPKVKKPDPIDTMPRPINVAFSNGLFVYFPDQRPVFYKNRVMVPLRAFAEALSANVSWNQQDQSIKIQKDNTMIVFKINSNIMLINGIEKKMDIAPYILNKRTMTPVRYICEAFGYQVSWDNNAKMVLVNVDVDFVPGGYGNEQ
;
A
#
# COMPACT_ATOMS: atom_id res chain seq x y z
N MET A 1 22.43 14.22 27.54
CA MET A 1 21.80 12.88 27.61
C MET A 1 20.47 13.00 28.32
N LYS A 2 19.36 12.81 27.63
CA LYS A 2 18.04 12.63 28.25
C LYS A 2 17.51 11.29 27.77
N LYS A 3 17.47 10.32 28.68
CA LYS A 3 16.76 9.04 28.50
C LYS A 3 15.29 9.31 28.81
N VAL A 4 14.39 8.88 27.94
CA VAL A 4 12.95 8.85 28.17
C VAL A 4 12.47 7.47 27.75
N LEU A 5 11.68 6.84 28.61
CA LEU A 5 10.99 5.57 28.40
C LEU A 5 9.49 5.85 28.56
N ILE A 6 8.67 5.47 27.57
CA ILE A 6 7.22 5.13 27.55
C ILE A 6 6.87 5.05 26.04
N SER A 7 6.61 3.88 25.42
CA SER A 7 5.47 2.93 25.50
C SER A 7 4.26 3.34 24.63
N PHE A 8 3.91 2.41 23.73
CA PHE A 8 2.87 2.34 22.67
C PHE A 8 3.08 3.04 21.30
N LEU A 9 3.58 2.22 20.36
CA LEU A 9 2.95 1.88 19.08
C LEU A 9 2.78 3.00 18.02
N PHE A 10 3.88 3.63 17.63
CA PHE A 10 4.06 4.29 16.33
C PHE A 10 5.57 4.32 16.05
N VAL A 11 6.13 3.24 15.51
CA VAL A 11 7.59 3.12 15.32
C VAL A 11 7.99 3.62 13.94
N VAL A 12 7.92 4.94 13.77
CA VAL A 12 8.87 5.70 12.97
C VAL A 12 8.98 7.01 13.78
N PHE A 13 9.79 7.10 14.84
CA PHE A 13 11.20 7.54 14.81
C PHE A 13 11.72 7.63 16.25
N LEU A 14 13.00 7.29 16.48
CA LEU A 14 13.95 8.06 17.31
C LEU A 14 15.27 7.28 17.38
N LEU A 15 16.10 7.44 16.36
CA LEU A 15 17.58 7.36 16.27
C LEU A 15 17.92 7.47 14.75
N PRO A 16 19.09 8.00 14.35
CA PRO A 16 19.42 8.23 12.94
C PRO A 16 19.34 6.90 12.17
N ALA A 17 18.42 6.81 11.21
CA ALA A 17 18.32 5.65 10.34
C ALA A 17 19.26 5.88 9.15
N THR A 18 20.34 5.12 9.08
CA THR A 18 21.19 5.03 7.89
C THR A 18 20.43 4.24 6.83
N LEU A 19 20.27 4.78 5.62
CA LEU A 19 19.76 3.99 4.49
C LEU A 19 20.73 2.82 4.22
N VAL A 20 20.26 1.58 4.37
CA VAL A 20 21.15 0.40 4.28
C VAL A 20 21.22 -0.18 2.87
N TRP A 21 20.12 -0.38 2.13
CA TRP A 21 20.13 -0.87 0.73
C TRP A 21 18.78 -0.70 -0.02
N ALA A 22 18.81 -0.70 -1.37
CA ALA A 22 17.65 -0.72 -2.25
C ALA A 22 17.88 -1.69 -3.43
N TRP A 23 16.85 -2.46 -3.81
CA TRP A 23 16.77 -3.35 -4.98
C TRP A 23 15.66 -2.88 -5.95
N GLU A 24 15.60 -3.41 -7.18
CA GLU A 24 14.71 -2.94 -8.27
C GLU A 24 13.22 -2.82 -7.86
N ASP A 25 12.78 -3.64 -6.89
CA ASP A 25 11.38 -3.76 -6.48
C ASP A 25 11.10 -3.38 -5.01
N HIS A 26 12.15 -3.20 -4.18
CA HIS A 26 12.04 -2.99 -2.72
C HIS A 26 13.17 -2.10 -2.15
N ILE A 27 12.85 -1.07 -1.36
CA ILE A 27 13.83 -0.45 -0.43
C ILE A 27 13.81 -1.24 0.89
N ILE A 28 14.99 -1.52 1.44
CA ILE A 28 15.15 -1.98 2.82
C ILE A 28 15.57 -0.79 3.69
N LEU A 29 14.68 -0.35 4.58
CA LEU A 29 15.02 0.59 5.65
C LEU A 29 15.61 -0.20 6.83
N GLY A 30 16.93 -0.38 6.84
CA GLY A 30 17.61 -1.11 7.92
C GLY A 30 17.95 -0.24 9.13
N ARG A 31 17.81 -0.80 10.33
CA ARG A 31 18.60 -0.36 11.49
C ARG A 31 19.88 -1.18 11.53
N THR A 32 21.02 -0.53 11.76
CA THR A 32 22.23 -1.22 12.19
C THR A 32 22.22 -1.26 13.72
N TYR A 33 21.86 -2.40 14.30
CA TYR A 33 22.28 -2.75 15.65
C TYR A 33 23.44 -3.73 15.48
N ASP A 34 24.62 -3.36 15.97
CA ASP A 34 25.68 -4.33 16.29
C ASP A 34 26.31 -5.08 15.10
N GLY A 35 25.97 -4.72 13.86
CA GLY A 35 26.40 -5.41 12.65
C GLY A 35 25.34 -6.31 12.02
N GLU A 36 24.16 -6.43 12.62
CA GLU A 36 22.99 -7.08 12.01
C GLU A 36 22.04 -6.04 11.39
N VAL A 37 21.57 -6.33 10.17
CA VAL A 37 20.64 -5.49 9.41
C VAL A 37 19.23 -6.01 9.61
N ASP A 38 18.37 -5.21 10.24
CA ASP A 38 16.93 -5.50 10.29
C ASP A 38 16.30 -5.21 8.92
N THR A 39 15.90 -6.27 8.20
CA THR A 39 15.37 -6.21 6.82
C THR A 39 13.84 -6.17 6.75
N THR A 40 13.15 -6.09 7.88
CA THR A 40 11.70 -6.38 7.97
C THR A 40 10.78 -5.31 7.40
N HIS A 41 11.28 -4.12 7.04
CA HIS A 41 10.47 -3.00 6.55
C HIS A 41 10.75 -2.72 5.07
N THR A 42 10.15 -3.53 4.20
CA THR A 42 10.11 -3.23 2.76
C THR A 42 8.89 -2.38 2.43
N ILE A 43 9.01 -1.43 1.49
CA ILE A 43 7.84 -0.75 0.92
C ILE A 43 7.58 -1.29 -0.51
N PRO A 44 6.76 -2.33 -0.65
CA PRO A 44 6.61 -3.09 -1.90
C PRO A 44 5.79 -2.36 -2.97
N GLY A 45 6.26 -2.34 -4.22
CA GLY A 45 5.51 -1.86 -5.40
C GLY A 45 5.73 -0.39 -5.81
N TYR A 46 6.78 0.29 -5.31
CA TYR A 46 7.19 1.60 -5.84
C TYR A 46 8.26 1.39 -6.91
N SER A 47 8.32 2.26 -7.91
CA SER A 47 9.55 2.39 -8.68
C SER A 47 10.67 2.96 -7.81
N LEU A 48 11.91 2.56 -8.10
CA LEU A 48 13.11 3.11 -7.47
C LEU A 48 13.17 4.65 -7.46
N GLU A 49 12.64 5.33 -8.49
CA GLU A 49 12.62 6.79 -8.49
C GLU A 49 11.61 7.37 -7.47
N GLN A 50 10.41 6.78 -7.36
CA GLN A 50 9.42 7.21 -6.37
C GLN A 50 9.91 6.98 -4.94
N MET A 51 10.59 5.86 -4.75
CA MET A 51 11.32 5.48 -3.56
C MET A 51 12.35 6.54 -3.16
N LEU A 52 13.26 6.89 -4.06
CA LEU A 52 14.30 7.91 -3.82
C LEU A 52 13.69 9.29 -3.56
N LYS A 53 12.62 9.65 -4.28
CA LYS A 53 11.88 10.90 -4.04
C LYS A 53 11.28 10.93 -2.64
N PHE A 54 10.66 9.85 -2.19
CA PHE A 54 10.13 9.76 -0.83
C PHE A 54 11.23 9.92 0.22
N LEU A 55 12.34 9.19 0.09
CA LEU A 55 13.48 9.29 1.00
C LEU A 55 14.07 10.71 1.03
N TYR A 56 14.18 11.34 -0.14
CA TYR A 56 14.79 12.66 -0.28
C TYR A 56 13.87 13.79 0.23
N TYR A 57 12.58 13.74 -0.09
CA TYR A 57 11.64 14.82 0.20
C TYR A 57 10.85 14.60 1.51
N GLU A 58 10.33 13.40 1.75
CA GLU A 58 9.32 13.15 2.79
C GLU A 58 9.91 12.50 4.06
N ALA A 59 10.94 11.67 3.93
CA ALA A 59 11.53 11.01 5.08
C ALA A 59 12.31 12.00 5.95
N SER A 60 11.93 12.13 7.23
CA SER A 60 12.55 13.05 8.18
C SER A 60 13.82 12.50 8.88
N ASN A 61 14.20 11.23 8.64
CA ASN A 61 15.29 10.47 9.30
C ASN A 61 16.44 10.22 8.35
N VAL A 62 16.18 10.34 7.06
CA VAL A 62 17.18 10.05 6.06
C VAL A 62 18.08 11.26 5.96
N GLU A 63 19.26 11.14 6.53
CA GLU A 63 20.29 12.18 6.51
C GLU A 63 21.22 12.05 5.30
N GLU A 64 21.27 10.89 4.64
CA GLU A 64 22.14 10.66 3.50
C GLU A 64 21.70 9.45 2.65
N ILE A 65 21.86 9.55 1.32
CA ILE A 65 21.73 8.43 0.38
C ILE A 65 23.08 8.25 -0.31
N LEU A 66 23.71 7.08 -0.13
CA LEU A 66 25.09 6.81 -0.58
C LEU A 66 25.17 5.99 -1.87
N ALA A 67 24.29 5.00 -2.04
CA ALA A 67 24.34 4.04 -3.14
C ALA A 67 22.96 3.45 -3.45
N ILE A 68 22.82 2.89 -4.65
CA ILE A 68 21.67 2.13 -5.14
C ILE A 68 22.24 0.86 -5.76
N ASP A 69 21.75 -0.32 -5.39
CA ASP A 69 22.24 -1.61 -5.92
C ASP A 69 23.77 -1.78 -5.86
N GLY A 70 24.40 -1.30 -4.79
CA GLY A 70 25.87 -1.32 -4.63
C GLY A 70 26.63 -0.33 -5.52
N VAL A 71 25.96 0.41 -6.39
CA VAL A 71 26.55 1.47 -7.21
C VAL A 71 26.46 2.80 -6.46
N PRO A 72 27.58 3.52 -6.23
CA PRO A 72 27.55 4.85 -5.61
C PRO A 72 26.55 5.77 -6.33
N ILE A 73 25.67 6.44 -5.60
CA ILE A 73 24.57 7.20 -6.19
C ILE A 73 25.06 8.34 -7.10
N SER A 74 26.28 8.84 -6.86
CA SER A 74 26.95 9.82 -7.74
C SER A 74 27.19 9.29 -9.16
N LYS A 75 27.24 7.98 -9.35
CA LYS A 75 27.43 7.29 -10.64
C LYS A 75 26.13 6.80 -11.28
N THR A 76 24.98 7.05 -10.66
CA THR A 76 23.68 6.61 -11.18
C THR A 76 22.92 7.76 -11.83
N PRO A 77 21.90 7.48 -12.67
CA PRO A 77 20.97 8.50 -13.18
C PRO A 77 20.28 9.32 -12.06
N TRP A 78 20.29 8.80 -10.83
CA TRP A 78 19.63 9.38 -9.66
C TRP A 78 20.55 10.21 -8.77
N LYS A 79 21.76 10.58 -9.22
CA LYS A 79 22.72 11.40 -8.46
C LYS A 79 22.14 12.66 -7.79
N LYS A 80 21.06 13.22 -8.33
CA LYS A 80 20.32 14.37 -7.77
C LYS A 80 19.68 14.08 -6.40
N TYR A 81 19.42 12.82 -6.07
CA TYR A 81 18.86 12.39 -4.78
C TYR A 81 19.95 11.92 -3.80
N GLY A 82 21.23 12.00 -4.16
CA GLY A 82 22.35 11.52 -3.36
C GLY A 82 22.99 12.55 -2.43
N GLY A 83 23.84 12.05 -1.51
CA GLY A 83 24.61 12.86 -0.57
C GLY A 83 23.83 13.25 0.69
N LYS A 84 24.40 14.16 1.50
CA LYS A 84 23.80 14.62 2.76
C LYS A 84 22.49 15.37 2.51
N ILE A 85 21.39 14.77 2.95
CA ILE A 85 20.05 15.34 2.94
C ILE A 85 19.88 16.09 4.26
N ASN A 86 19.76 17.42 4.19
CA ASN A 86 19.50 18.22 5.39
C ASN A 86 17.98 18.27 5.63
N PRO A 87 17.44 17.65 6.69
CA PRO A 87 16.01 17.64 6.97
C PRO A 87 15.45 19.02 7.32
N LYS A 88 16.30 20.02 7.59
CA LYS A 88 15.93 21.41 7.96
C LYS A 88 15.96 22.40 6.80
N VAL A 89 16.44 22.01 5.62
CA VAL A 89 16.26 22.86 4.43
C VAL A 89 14.77 22.89 4.13
N LYS A 90 14.21 24.09 3.92
CA LYS A 90 12.83 24.24 3.44
C LYS A 90 12.79 23.63 2.04
N LYS A 91 12.49 22.33 1.98
CA LYS A 91 12.35 21.59 0.73
C LYS A 91 11.24 22.29 -0.06
N PRO A 92 11.34 22.40 -1.40
CA PRO A 92 10.18 22.83 -2.17
C PRO A 92 9.00 21.98 -1.70
N ASP A 93 7.82 22.59 -1.52
CA ASP A 93 6.61 21.84 -1.16
C ASP A 93 6.61 20.60 -2.04
N PRO A 94 6.47 19.38 -1.44
CA PRO A 94 6.54 18.14 -2.18
C PRO A 94 5.66 18.37 -3.39
N ILE A 95 6.27 18.33 -4.59
CA ILE A 95 5.59 18.80 -5.78
C ILE A 95 4.24 18.13 -5.72
N ASP A 96 3.15 18.90 -5.71
CA ASP A 96 1.75 18.42 -5.58
C ASP A 96 1.37 17.46 -6.75
N THR A 97 2.36 17.09 -7.56
CA THR A 97 2.37 16.16 -8.68
C THR A 97 2.96 14.79 -8.35
N MET A 98 3.54 14.53 -7.17
CA MET A 98 3.83 13.16 -6.76
C MET A 98 2.59 12.60 -6.08
N PRO A 99 1.82 11.72 -6.74
CA PRO A 99 0.68 11.10 -6.09
C PRO A 99 1.20 10.32 -4.89
N ARG A 100 0.85 10.79 -3.69
CA ARG A 100 1.07 10.02 -2.48
C ARG A 100 0.40 8.67 -2.68
N PRO A 101 1.12 7.57 -2.43
CA PRO A 101 0.60 6.23 -2.58
C PRO A 101 -0.65 6.07 -1.70
N ILE A 102 -1.68 5.46 -2.26
CA ILE A 102 -2.88 5.14 -1.50
C ILE A 102 -2.64 3.82 -0.78
N ASN A 103 -2.65 3.87 0.54
CA ASN A 103 -2.56 2.68 1.37
C ASN A 103 -3.96 2.19 1.77
N VAL A 104 -4.07 0.88 2.04
CA VAL A 104 -5.28 0.29 2.62
C VAL A 104 -4.86 -0.44 3.88
N ALA A 105 -5.55 -0.20 4.99
CA ALA A 105 -5.28 -0.81 6.27
C ALA A 105 -6.57 -1.27 6.95
N PHE A 106 -6.45 -2.26 7.81
CA PHE A 106 -7.50 -2.75 8.69
C PHE A 106 -7.42 -2.04 10.05
N SER A 107 -8.53 -1.98 10.78
CA SER A 107 -8.61 -1.38 12.13
C SER A 107 -7.70 -2.04 13.17
N ASN A 108 -7.23 -3.27 12.92
CA ASN A 108 -6.23 -3.96 13.75
C ASN A 108 -4.78 -3.51 13.46
N GLY A 109 -4.57 -2.55 12.56
CA GLY A 109 -3.27 -1.99 12.21
C GLY A 109 -2.52 -2.73 11.10
N LEU A 110 -3.07 -3.82 10.57
CA LEU A 110 -2.48 -4.54 9.45
C LEU A 110 -2.78 -3.84 8.12
N PHE A 111 -1.77 -3.77 7.25
CA PHE A 111 -1.91 -3.21 5.91
C PHE A 111 -2.36 -4.28 4.92
N VAL A 112 -2.86 -3.86 3.76
CA VAL A 112 -3.09 -4.76 2.63
C VAL A 112 -1.92 -4.66 1.67
N TYR A 113 -1.32 -5.81 1.34
CA TYR A 113 -0.24 -5.93 0.38
C TYR A 113 -0.76 -6.02 -1.06
N PHE A 114 -0.19 -5.21 -1.96
CA PHE A 114 -0.56 -5.15 -3.37
C PHE A 114 0.68 -5.33 -4.27
N PRO A 115 1.04 -6.57 -4.65
CA PRO A 115 2.32 -6.85 -5.31
C PRO A 115 2.43 -6.26 -6.72
N ASP A 116 1.35 -6.35 -7.50
CA ASP A 116 1.44 -6.10 -8.96
C ASP A 116 0.89 -4.74 -9.40
N GLN A 117 -0.19 -4.31 -8.76
CA GLN A 117 -0.90 -3.09 -9.11
C GLN A 117 -1.33 -2.41 -7.82
N ARG A 118 -1.12 -1.11 -7.72
CA ARG A 118 -1.51 -0.36 -6.53
C ARG A 118 -2.93 0.16 -6.57
N PRO A 119 -3.49 0.49 -5.40
CA PRO A 119 -4.68 1.31 -5.34
C PRO A 119 -4.47 2.65 -6.07
N VAL A 120 -5.50 3.11 -6.77
CA VAL A 120 -5.47 4.37 -7.52
C VAL A 120 -6.68 5.21 -7.18
N PHE A 121 -6.51 6.53 -7.19
CA PHE A 121 -7.63 7.46 -7.10
C PHE A 121 -8.16 7.71 -8.51
N TYR A 122 -9.40 7.31 -8.78
CA TYR A 122 -10.02 7.47 -10.09
C TYR A 122 -11.48 7.92 -9.93
N LYS A 123 -11.84 9.03 -10.59
CA LYS A 123 -13.19 9.64 -10.53
C LYS A 123 -13.74 9.73 -9.10
N ASN A 124 -12.94 10.29 -8.18
CA ASN A 124 -13.30 10.47 -6.78
C ASN A 124 -13.55 9.16 -5.99
N ARG A 125 -12.97 8.05 -6.44
CA ARG A 125 -13.03 6.75 -5.76
C ARG A 125 -11.63 6.15 -5.64
N VAL A 126 -11.38 5.46 -4.53
CA VAL A 126 -10.21 4.59 -4.41
C VAL A 126 -10.54 3.25 -5.04
N MET A 127 -9.80 2.93 -6.10
CA MET A 127 -9.88 1.68 -6.84
C MET A 127 -8.76 0.78 -6.38
N VAL A 128 -9.06 -0.46 -6.02
CA VAL A 128 -8.06 -1.46 -5.57
C VAL A 128 -8.02 -2.64 -6.55
N PRO A 129 -6.87 -3.32 -6.69
CA PRO A 129 -6.83 -4.63 -7.34
C PRO A 129 -7.73 -5.60 -6.58
N LEU A 130 -8.82 -6.01 -7.21
CA LEU A 130 -9.90 -6.76 -6.58
C LEU A 130 -9.39 -8.03 -5.91
N ARG A 131 -8.56 -8.83 -6.61
CA ARG A 131 -8.10 -10.12 -6.10
C ARG A 131 -7.29 -9.99 -4.81
N ALA A 132 -6.21 -9.20 -4.85
CA ALA A 132 -5.36 -8.98 -3.68
C ALA A 132 -6.16 -8.43 -2.49
N PHE A 133 -7.08 -7.49 -2.73
CA PHE A 133 -7.91 -6.94 -1.66
C PHE A 133 -8.90 -7.96 -1.09
N ALA A 134 -9.56 -8.74 -1.94
CA ALA A 134 -10.51 -9.77 -1.51
C ALA A 134 -9.82 -10.93 -0.77
N GLU A 135 -8.64 -11.36 -1.22
CA GLU A 135 -7.82 -12.37 -0.55
C GLU A 135 -7.33 -11.87 0.83
N ALA A 136 -6.96 -10.59 0.94
CA ALA A 136 -6.65 -9.97 2.23
C ALA A 136 -7.84 -9.95 3.19
N LEU A 137 -9.07 -9.96 2.66
CA LEU A 137 -10.32 -10.13 3.42
C LEU A 137 -10.66 -11.61 3.69
N SER A 138 -9.74 -12.55 3.40
CA SER A 138 -9.95 -14.00 3.51
C SER A 138 -11.08 -14.52 2.61
N ALA A 139 -11.31 -13.85 1.47
CA ALA A 139 -12.31 -14.24 0.48
C ALA A 139 -11.69 -14.97 -0.72
N ASN A 140 -12.43 -15.92 -1.27
CA ASN A 140 -12.05 -16.64 -2.49
C ASN A 140 -12.51 -15.88 -3.73
N VAL A 141 -11.67 -15.81 -4.75
CA VAL A 141 -11.95 -15.08 -6.01
C VAL A 141 -11.88 -16.01 -7.20
N SER A 142 -12.94 -16.05 -8.01
CA SER A 142 -12.96 -16.74 -9.29
C SER A 142 -13.30 -15.79 -10.44
N TRP A 143 -12.67 -16.02 -11.58
CA TRP A 143 -12.87 -15.25 -12.80
C TRP A 143 -13.61 -16.10 -13.84
N ASN A 144 -14.65 -15.54 -14.44
CA ASN A 144 -15.33 -16.13 -15.58
C ASN A 144 -14.98 -15.35 -16.85
N GLN A 145 -14.24 -16.01 -17.74
CA GLN A 145 -13.79 -15.43 -19.00
C GLN A 145 -14.94 -15.18 -19.99
N GLN A 146 -15.99 -16.02 -19.98
CA GLN A 146 -17.04 -15.98 -21.01
C GLN A 146 -17.89 -14.70 -20.90
N ASP A 147 -18.21 -14.29 -19.68
CA ASP A 147 -19.05 -13.11 -19.42
C ASP A 147 -18.29 -11.95 -18.76
N GLN A 148 -16.96 -12.09 -18.60
CA GLN A 148 -16.08 -11.12 -17.94
C GLN A 148 -16.53 -10.76 -16.52
N SER A 149 -17.00 -11.76 -15.78
CA SER A 149 -17.43 -11.59 -14.39
C SER A 149 -16.39 -12.08 -13.39
N ILE A 150 -16.42 -11.47 -12.21
CA ILE A 150 -15.61 -11.81 -11.04
C ILE A 150 -16.55 -12.21 -9.94
N LYS A 151 -16.41 -13.44 -9.45
CA LYS A 151 -17.14 -13.90 -8.27
C LYS A 151 -16.21 -13.89 -7.07
N ILE A 152 -16.68 -13.32 -5.98
CA ILE A 152 -16.00 -13.30 -4.68
C ILE A 152 -16.90 -14.03 -3.68
N GLN A 153 -16.34 -14.99 -2.96
CA GLN A 153 -17.05 -15.75 -1.94
C GLN A 153 -16.32 -15.63 -0.61
N LYS A 154 -17.03 -15.18 0.42
CA LYS A 154 -16.57 -15.20 1.82
C LYS A 154 -17.75 -15.61 2.70
N ASP A 155 -17.56 -16.65 3.51
CA ASP A 155 -18.62 -17.19 4.37
C ASP A 155 -19.92 -17.42 3.57
N ASN A 156 -21.04 -16.85 4.03
CA ASN A 156 -22.35 -16.91 3.37
C ASN A 156 -22.61 -15.78 2.37
N THR A 157 -21.59 -14.97 2.04
CA THR A 157 -21.71 -13.82 1.15
C THR A 157 -21.04 -14.08 -0.19
N MET A 158 -21.83 -14.02 -1.25
CA MET A 158 -21.40 -14.07 -2.63
C MET A 158 -21.53 -12.69 -3.27
N ILE A 159 -20.45 -12.20 -3.87
CA ILE A 159 -20.44 -10.97 -4.65
C ILE A 159 -20.10 -11.30 -6.09
N VAL A 160 -20.82 -10.72 -7.05
CA VAL A 160 -20.47 -10.79 -8.47
C VAL A 160 -20.30 -9.40 -9.03
N PHE A 161 -19.14 -9.15 -9.62
CA PHE A 161 -18.85 -7.98 -10.43
C PHE A 161 -18.76 -8.37 -11.89
N LYS A 162 -19.06 -7.43 -12.79
CA LYS A 162 -18.81 -7.58 -14.22
C LYS A 162 -18.01 -6.39 -14.71
N ILE A 163 -16.99 -6.63 -15.52
CA ILE A 163 -16.17 -5.55 -16.09
C ILE A 163 -17.06 -4.58 -16.87
N ASN A 164 -16.81 -3.28 -16.70
CA ASN A 164 -17.56 -2.17 -17.31
C ASN A 164 -19.06 -2.11 -16.95
N SER A 165 -19.54 -2.92 -15.99
CA SER A 165 -20.88 -2.81 -15.42
C SER A 165 -20.85 -2.04 -14.11
N ASN A 166 -21.78 -1.09 -13.94
CA ASN A 166 -22.01 -0.44 -12.66
C ASN A 166 -23.03 -1.18 -11.79
N ILE A 167 -23.41 -2.39 -12.16
CA ILE A 167 -24.27 -3.27 -11.35
C ILE A 167 -23.39 -4.38 -10.79
N MET A 168 -23.45 -4.55 -9.47
CA MET A 168 -22.92 -5.71 -8.77
C MET A 168 -24.07 -6.55 -8.21
N LEU A 169 -23.84 -7.85 -8.00
CA LEU A 169 -24.77 -8.73 -7.30
C LEU A 169 -24.22 -9.03 -5.91
N ILE A 170 -25.06 -8.96 -4.89
CA ILE A 170 -24.77 -9.44 -3.54
C ILE A 170 -25.82 -10.50 -3.22
N ASN A 171 -25.40 -11.76 -3.09
CA ASN A 171 -26.30 -12.91 -2.91
C ASN A 171 -27.43 -12.95 -3.96
N GLY A 172 -27.11 -12.59 -5.21
CA GLY A 172 -28.07 -12.54 -6.31
C GLY A 172 -28.91 -11.26 -6.39
N ILE A 173 -28.83 -10.36 -5.42
CA ILE A 173 -29.56 -9.09 -5.40
C ILE A 173 -28.70 -8.00 -6.05
N GLU A 174 -29.28 -7.27 -7.00
CA GLU A 174 -28.61 -6.15 -7.66
C GLU A 174 -28.37 -4.97 -6.71
N LYS A 175 -27.13 -4.46 -6.73
CA LYS A 175 -26.74 -3.19 -6.11
C LYS A 175 -26.03 -2.32 -7.15
N LYS A 176 -26.45 -1.06 -7.25
CA LYS A 176 -25.86 -0.10 -8.18
C LYS A 176 -24.61 0.53 -7.57
N MET A 177 -23.57 0.63 -8.39
CA MET A 177 -22.32 1.33 -8.12
C MET A 177 -22.27 2.67 -8.86
N ASP A 178 -21.53 3.61 -8.30
CA ASP A 178 -21.23 4.89 -8.95
C ASP A 178 -20.10 4.79 -9.99
N ILE A 179 -19.25 3.78 -9.86
CA ILE A 179 -18.15 3.50 -10.79
C ILE A 179 -18.06 2.02 -11.10
N ALA A 180 -17.90 1.70 -12.38
CA ALA A 180 -17.75 0.33 -12.84
C ALA A 180 -16.32 -0.19 -12.60
N PRO A 181 -16.16 -1.50 -12.31
CA PRO A 181 -14.86 -2.16 -12.35
C PRO A 181 -14.26 -2.08 -13.75
N TYR A 182 -12.94 -1.92 -13.83
CA TYR A 182 -12.20 -1.85 -15.10
C TYR A 182 -10.88 -2.59 -15.00
N ILE A 183 -10.24 -2.86 -16.14
CA ILE A 183 -8.94 -3.51 -16.19
C ILE A 183 -7.84 -2.44 -16.30
N LEU A 184 -6.86 -2.50 -15.40
CA LEU A 184 -5.62 -1.71 -15.44
C LEU A 184 -4.44 -2.65 -15.27
N ASN A 185 -3.46 -2.62 -16.18
CA ASN A 185 -2.25 -3.44 -16.10
C ASN A 185 -2.55 -4.93 -15.84
N LYS A 186 -3.53 -5.50 -16.55
CA LYS A 186 -4.00 -6.90 -16.38
C LYS A 186 -4.52 -7.23 -14.97
N ARG A 187 -4.98 -6.22 -14.21
CA ARG A 187 -5.63 -6.38 -12.91
C ARG A 187 -7.01 -5.73 -12.95
N THR A 188 -7.99 -6.41 -12.36
CA THR A 188 -9.34 -5.85 -12.20
C THR A 188 -9.33 -4.85 -11.07
N MET A 189 -9.60 -3.59 -11.37
CA MET A 189 -9.71 -2.48 -10.44
C MET A 189 -11.16 -2.30 -10.04
N THR A 190 -11.45 -2.30 -8.74
CA THR A 190 -12.82 -2.20 -8.20
C THR A 190 -12.86 -1.18 -7.06
N PRO A 191 -13.94 -0.41 -6.90
CA PRO A 191 -14.05 0.54 -5.80
C PRO A 191 -14.06 -0.18 -4.45
N VAL A 192 -13.08 0.12 -3.60
CA VAL A 192 -12.83 -0.59 -2.32
C VAL A 192 -14.07 -0.64 -1.43
N ARG A 193 -14.81 0.47 -1.37
CA ARG A 193 -16.01 0.64 -0.55
C ARG A 193 -17.07 -0.42 -0.82
N TYR A 194 -17.31 -0.76 -2.09
CA TYR A 194 -18.38 -1.71 -2.45
C TYR A 194 -18.05 -3.15 -2.07
N ILE A 195 -16.76 -3.53 -2.10
CA ILE A 195 -16.31 -4.83 -1.60
C ILE A 195 -16.53 -4.89 -0.08
N CYS A 196 -16.09 -3.87 0.65
CA CYS A 196 -16.22 -3.81 2.10
C CYS A 196 -17.67 -3.80 2.57
N GLU A 197 -18.51 -2.91 2.03
CA GLU A 197 -19.92 -2.80 2.42
C GLU A 197 -20.70 -4.09 2.13
N ALA A 198 -20.35 -4.80 1.05
CA ALA A 198 -20.99 -6.08 0.73
C ALA A 198 -20.68 -7.17 1.77
N PHE A 199 -19.51 -7.09 2.42
CA PHE A 199 -19.15 -7.96 3.55
C PHE A 199 -19.52 -7.38 4.92
N GLY A 200 -20.21 -6.23 4.97
CA GLY A 200 -20.63 -5.58 6.22
C GLY A 200 -19.56 -4.70 6.88
N TYR A 201 -18.40 -4.52 6.27
CA TYR A 201 -17.34 -3.67 6.81
C TYR A 201 -17.59 -2.18 6.52
N GLN A 202 -17.25 -1.33 7.50
CA GLN A 202 -17.24 0.11 7.31
C GLN A 202 -15.90 0.58 6.75
N VAL A 203 -15.91 1.61 5.92
CA VAL A 203 -14.71 2.16 5.29
C VAL A 203 -14.65 3.67 5.45
N SER A 204 -13.51 4.16 5.93
CA SER A 204 -13.20 5.59 6.00
C SER A 204 -11.97 5.93 5.16
N TRP A 205 -11.86 7.21 4.81
CA TRP A 205 -10.72 7.76 4.07
C TRP A 205 -10.02 8.79 4.96
N ASP A 206 -8.73 8.55 5.21
CA ASP A 206 -7.84 9.53 5.81
C ASP A 206 -7.14 10.32 4.69
N ASN A 207 -7.52 11.59 4.53
CA ASN A 207 -6.97 12.44 3.50
C ASN A 207 -5.52 12.88 3.77
N ASN A 208 -5.10 12.92 5.03
CA ASN A 208 -3.75 13.33 5.42
C ASN A 208 -2.77 12.18 5.16
N ALA A 209 -3.13 10.99 5.62
CA ALA A 209 -2.35 9.77 5.43
C ALA A 209 -2.51 9.15 4.04
N LYS A 210 -3.47 9.64 3.24
CA LYS A 210 -3.89 9.06 1.95
C LYS A 210 -4.17 7.56 2.09
N MET A 211 -5.01 7.25 3.07
CA MET A 211 -5.24 5.87 3.50
C MET A 211 -6.72 5.54 3.53
N VAL A 212 -7.05 4.35 3.05
CA VAL A 212 -8.35 3.72 3.28
C VAL A 212 -8.24 2.89 4.55
N LEU A 213 -9.10 3.16 5.52
CA LEU A 213 -9.21 2.37 6.74
C LEU A 213 -10.49 1.52 6.68
N VAL A 214 -10.32 0.20 6.76
CA VAL A 214 -11.39 -0.79 6.77
C VAL A 214 -11.61 -1.23 8.21
N ASN A 215 -12.79 -0.96 8.75
CA ASN A 215 -13.16 -1.38 10.09
C ASN A 215 -13.60 -2.85 10.07
N VAL A 216 -12.75 -3.71 10.64
CA VAL A 216 -12.94 -5.16 10.75
C VAL A 216 -13.21 -5.55 12.21
N ASP A 217 -13.74 -6.75 12.41
CA ASP A 217 -13.98 -7.32 13.73
C ASP A 217 -12.66 -7.59 14.49
N VAL A 218 -12.74 -7.66 15.81
CA VAL A 218 -11.56 -7.78 16.70
C VAL A 218 -10.80 -9.08 16.47
N ASP A 219 -11.50 -10.15 16.09
CA ASP A 219 -10.99 -11.49 15.81
C ASP A 219 -10.65 -11.69 14.32
N PHE A 220 -10.75 -10.65 13.49
CA PHE A 220 -10.43 -10.74 12.08
C PHE A 220 -8.94 -11.03 11.86
N VAL A 221 -8.67 -12.13 11.14
CA VAL A 221 -7.35 -12.50 10.64
C VAL A 221 -7.33 -12.31 9.12
N PRO A 222 -6.48 -11.40 8.59
CA PRO A 222 -6.35 -11.20 7.15
C PRO A 222 -5.79 -12.44 6.44
N GLY A 223 -6.30 -12.73 5.25
CA GLY A 223 -5.75 -13.74 4.37
C GLY A 223 -4.43 -13.29 3.72
N GLY A 224 -3.62 -14.25 3.27
CA GLY A 224 -2.35 -13.96 2.59
C GLY A 224 -1.18 -13.51 3.49
N TYR A 225 -1.38 -13.43 4.82
CA TYR A 225 -0.34 -13.14 5.82
C TYR A 225 0.28 -14.40 6.46
N GLY A 226 0.07 -15.57 5.86
CA GLY A 226 0.67 -16.84 6.27
C GLY A 226 1.28 -17.53 5.06
N ASN A 227 2.56 -17.87 5.15
CA ASN A 227 3.20 -18.80 4.24
C ASN A 227 2.60 -20.19 4.47
N GLU A 228 1.59 -20.55 3.69
CA GLU A 228 1.25 -21.94 3.43
C GLU A 228 1.15 -22.15 1.91
N GLN A 229 2.32 -22.28 1.28
CA GLN A 229 2.69 -23.40 0.42
C GLN A 229 4.20 -23.38 0.15
#